data_AF-A0A5D4TM59-F1
#
_entry.id   AF-A0A5D4TM59-F1
#
_cell.length_a   1.000
_cell.length_b   1.000
_cell.length_c   1.000
_cell.angle_alpha   90.00
_cell.angle_beta   90.00
_cell.angle_gamma   90.00
#
_symmetry.space_group_name_H-M   'P 1'
#
loop_
_entity.id
_entity.type
_entity.pdbx_description
1 polymer ?
#
loop_
_entity_poly.entity_id
_entity_poly.type
_entity_poly.pdbx_seq_one_letter_code
_entity_poly.pdbx_strand_id
1 'polypeptide(L)' 'MNTKKKISIALIGSFIIFSYGVYRLGFEERTDEFTALPLIFAVTGLVGLIANLAKLKDSMDENE' A
#
# COMPACT_ATOMS: atom_id res chain seq x y z
N MET A 1 20.33 -0.53 9.64
CA MET A 1 18.93 -1.01 9.72
C MET A 1 18.78 -2.15 8.71
N ASN A 2 18.36 -3.36 9.12
CA ASN A 2 18.27 -4.50 8.20
C ASN A 2 17.28 -4.22 7.05
N THR A 3 17.68 -4.49 5.80
CA THR A 3 16.88 -4.25 4.59
C THR A 3 15.50 -4.91 4.68
N LYS A 4 15.42 -6.12 5.24
CA LYS A 4 14.16 -6.82 5.51
C LYS A 4 13.22 -6.03 6.44
N LYS A 5 13.74 -5.42 7.52
CA LYS A 5 12.93 -4.56 8.42
C LYS A 5 12.41 -3.31 7.71
N LYS A 6 13.22 -2.72 6.82
CA LYS A 6 12.83 -1.54 6.04
C LYS A 6 11.69 -1.88 5.06
N ILE A 7 11.77 -3.03 4.40
CA ILE A 7 10.71 -3.51 3.49
C ILE A 7 9.42 -3.82 4.26
N SER A 8 9.50 -4.49 5.43
CA SER A 8 8.31 -4.72 6.26
C SER A 8 7.60 -3.44 6.70
N ILE A 9 8.36 -2.43 7.16
CA ILE A 9 7.78 -1.14 7.57
C ILE A 9 7.12 -0.44 6.38
N ALA A 10 7.76 -0.48 5.22
CA ALA A 10 7.20 0.09 4.00
C ALA A 10 5.92 -0.67 3.56
N LEU A 11 5.90 -2.00 3.68
CA LEU A 11 4.74 -2.84 3.38
C LEU A 11 3.55 -2.50 4.29
N ILE A 12 3.79 -2.37 5.60
CA ILE A 12 2.78 -1.99 6.59
C ILE A 12 2.23 -0.59 6.30
N GLY A 13 3.10 0.37 5.99
CA GLY A 13 2.67 1.73 5.61
C GLY A 13 1.79 1.74 4.36
N SER A 14 2.21 1.03 3.30
CA SER A 14 1.42 0.90 2.07
C SER A 14 0.09 0.19 2.32
N PHE A 15 0.05 -0.81 3.20
CA PHE A 15 -1.16 -1.53 3.56
C PHE A 15 -2.18 -0.65 4.30
N ILE A 16 -1.72 0.20 5.21
CA ILE A 16 -2.59 1.14 5.95
C ILE A 16 -3.18 2.16 4.99
N ILE A 17 -2.36 2.74 4.10
CA ILE A 17 -2.81 3.72 3.11
C ILE A 17 -3.83 3.09 2.14
N PHE A 18 -3.54 1.88 1.67
CA PHE A 18 -4.46 1.11 0.83
C PHE A 18 -5.80 0.86 1.52
N SER A 19 -5.76 0.32 2.75
CA SER A 19 -6.96 0.00 3.53
C SER A 19 -7.79 1.25 3.84
N TYR A 20 -7.14 2.38 4.15
CA TYR A 20 -7.83 3.66 4.36
C TYR A 20 -8.52 4.15 3.09
N GLY A 21 -7.83 4.09 1.94
CA GLY A 21 -8.41 4.44 0.64
C GLY A 21 -9.63 3.60 0.29
N VAL A 22 -9.54 2.27 0.47
CA VAL A 22 -10.64 1.32 0.21
C VAL A 22 -11.80 1.51 1.18
N TYR A 23 -11.53 1.63 2.48
CA TYR A 23 -12.57 1.86 3.50
C TYR A 23 -13.34 3.13 3.20
N ARG A 24 -12.63 4.22 2.90
CA ARG A 24 -13.25 5.50 2.58
C ARG A 24 -14.03 5.47 1.26
N LEU A 25 -13.57 4.70 0.28
CA LEU A 25 -14.30 4.51 -0.99
C LEU A 25 -15.56 3.65 -0.85
N GLY A 26 -15.57 2.72 0.12
CA GLY A 26 -16.65 1.73 0.31
C GLY A 26 -17.67 2.08 1.38
N PHE A 27 -17.31 2.88 2.40
CA PHE A 27 -18.16 3.17 3.57
C PHE A 27 -18.52 4.65 3.73
N GLU A 28 -17.85 5.59 3.05
CA GLU A 28 -18.19 7.02 3.14
C GLU A 28 -19.14 7.41 2.00
N GLU A 29 -20.27 8.04 2.32
CA GLU A 29 -21.29 8.45 1.34
C GLU A 29 -20.66 9.38 0.30
N ARG A 30 -20.88 9.05 -0.97
CA ARG A 30 -20.33 9.79 -2.12
C ARG A 30 -20.96 11.17 -2.20
N THR A 31 -20.38 12.12 -1.49
CA THR A 31 -20.47 13.52 -1.86
C THR A 31 -19.51 13.71 -3.04
N ASP A 32 -20.08 13.95 -4.23
CA ASP A 32 -19.42 13.98 -5.56
C ASP A 32 -18.10 14.78 -5.63
N GLU A 33 -17.83 15.66 -4.67
CA GLU A 33 -16.65 16.53 -4.67
C GLU A 33 -15.33 15.86 -4.18
N PHE A 34 -15.37 14.76 -3.43
CA PHE A 34 -14.16 14.25 -2.74
C PHE A 34 -13.77 12.79 -3.02
N THR A 35 -14.34 12.13 -4.03
CA THR A 35 -14.00 10.72 -4.34
C THR A 35 -12.60 10.52 -4.92
N ALA A 36 -11.96 11.58 -5.45
CA ALA A 36 -10.63 11.49 -6.07
C ALA A 36 -9.51 11.18 -5.07
N LEU A 37 -9.54 11.77 -3.87
CA LEU A 37 -8.54 11.55 -2.82
C LEU A 37 -8.47 10.09 -2.34
N PRO A 38 -9.59 9.46 -1.90
CA PRO A 38 -9.57 8.07 -1.47
C PRO A 38 -9.19 7.11 -2.61
N LEU A 39 -9.56 7.43 -3.86
CA LEU A 39 -9.10 6.67 -5.02
C LEU A 39 -7.58 6.75 -5.20
N ILE A 40 -6.99 7.94 -5.11
CA ILE A 40 -5.54 8.12 -5.20
C ILE A 40 -4.83 7.33 -4.10
N PHE A 41 -5.32 7.40 -2.85
CA PHE A 41 -4.77 6.62 -1.74
C PHE A 41 -4.89 5.12 -1.94
N ALA A 42 -6.03 4.62 -2.45
CA ALA A 42 -6.19 3.21 -2.78
C ALA A 42 -5.20 2.78 -3.87
N VAL A 43 -5.07 3.53 -4.96
CA VAL A 43 -4.17 3.16 -6.07
C VAL A 43 -2.70 3.24 -5.64
N THR A 44 -2.27 4.34 -5.00
CA THR A 44 -0.88 4.47 -4.55
C THR A 44 -0.52 3.49 -3.45
N GLY A 45 -1.44 3.19 -2.52
CA GLY A 45 -1.26 2.16 -1.50
C GLY A 45 -1.09 0.76 -2.12
N LEU A 46 -1.89 0.44 -3.15
CA LEU A 46 -1.79 -0.84 -3.86
C LEU A 46 -0.48 -0.98 -4.63
N VAL A 47 -0.06 0.07 -5.36
CA VAL A 47 1.22 0.10 -6.06
C VAL A 47 2.39 -0.06 -5.08
N GLY A 48 2.35 0.62 -3.94
CA GLY A 48 3.35 0.50 -2.89
C GLY A 48 3.41 -0.91 -2.28
N LEU A 49 2.25 -1.56 -2.09
CA LEU A 49 2.16 -2.94 -1.65
C LEU A 49 2.81 -3.89 -2.65
N ILE A 50 2.43 -3.82 -3.93
CA ILE A 50 2.95 -4.70 -4.99
C ILE A 50 4.46 -4.52 -5.15
N ALA A 51 4.95 -3.27 -5.18
CA ALA A 51 6.38 -2.98 -5.32
C ALA A 51 7.21 -3.51 -4.14
N ASN A 52 6.72 -3.35 -2.90
CA ASN A 52 7.39 -3.86 -1.72
C ASN A 52 7.31 -5.39 -1.61
N LEU A 53 6.21 -6.02 -2.03
CA LEU A 53 6.08 -7.48 -2.12
C LEU A 53 7.05 -8.05 -3.15
N ALA A 54 7.15 -7.44 -4.32
CA ALA A 54 8.09 -7.85 -5.37
C ALA A 54 9.54 -7.76 -4.87
N LYS A 55 9.92 -6.63 -4.24
CA LYS A 55 11.24 -6.47 -3.61
C LYS A 55 11.50 -7.45 -2.48
N LEU A 56 10.48 -7.76 -1.67
CA LEU A 56 10.63 -8.74 -0.59
C LEU A 56 10.92 -10.13 -1.15
N LYS A 57 10.18 -10.54 -2.18
CA LYS A 57 10.35 -11.82 -2.86
C LYS A 57 11.73 -11.93 -3.51
N ASP A 58 12.14 -10.89 -4.25
CA ASP A 58 13.46 -10.79 -4.89
C ASP A 58 14.60 -10.90 -3.86
N SER A 59 14.49 -10.19 -2.73
CA SER A 59 15.48 -10.28 -1.64
C SER A 59 15.51 -11.62 -0.89
N MET A 60 14.51 -12.48 -1.11
CA MET A 60 14.46 -13.82 -0.55
C MET A 60 15.07 -14.85 -1.51
N ASP A 61 14.96 -14.62 -2.81
CA ASP A 61 15.54 -15.43 -3.90
C ASP A 61 17.06 -15.27 -4.00
N GLU A 62 17.59 -14.06 -3.78
CA GLU A 62 19.04 -13.76 -3.81
C GLU A 62 19.83 -14.35 -2.62
N ASN A 63 19.18 -15.09 -1.71
CA ASN A 63 19.82 -15.78 -0.56
C ASN A 63 19.79 -17.31 -0.69
N GLU A 64 19.41 -17.85 -1.85
CA GLU A 64 19.49 -19.29 -2.19
C GLU A 64 20.69 -19.57 -3.10
#